data_AF-A0A349L6D3-F1
#
_entry.id   AF-A0A349L6D3-F1
#
_cell.length_a   1.000
_cell.length_b   1.000
_cell.length_c   1.000
_cell.angle_alpha   90.00
_cell.angle_beta   90.00
_cell.angle_gamma   90.00
#
_symmetry.space_group_name_H-M   'P 1'
#
loop_
_entity.id
_entity.type
_entity.pdbx_description
1 polymer ?
#
loop_
_entity_poly.entity_id
_entity_poly.type
_entity_poly.pdbx_seq_one_letter_code
_entity_poly.pdbx_strand_id
1 'polypeptide(L)'
;MNILQKNVINKCFGALAVLACVAGLSACGGGGGNPGTVPGAATGGSTVVSKAAKVELVASSATILSSGDVSVTLKATAKDAGNNGLAGETLAFTTSAKGTVSNVTLKTDASGNVAA
;
A
#
# COMPACT_ATOMS: atom_id res chain seq x y z
N MET A 1 -39.34 41.17 36.01
CA MET A 1 -40.27 40.17 35.46
C MET A 1 -39.74 39.65 34.12
N ASN A 2 -39.01 38.52 34.18
CA ASN A 2 -38.80 37.48 33.17
C ASN A 2 -38.08 37.81 31.83
N ILE A 3 -36.75 37.96 31.90
CA ILE A 3 -35.80 37.84 30.76
C ILE A 3 -35.47 36.38 30.40
N LEU A 4 -35.97 35.41 31.19
CA LEU A 4 -35.69 33.97 31.04
C LEU A 4 -36.62 33.21 30.07
N GLN A 5 -37.66 33.83 29.49
CA GLN A 5 -38.54 33.14 28.53
C GLN A 5 -38.22 33.38 27.05
N LYS A 6 -37.37 34.36 26.71
CA LYS A 6 -36.98 34.62 25.30
C LYS A 6 -35.88 33.70 24.77
N ASN A 7 -35.17 32.99 25.66
CA ASN A 7 -33.99 32.21 25.30
C ASN A 7 -34.26 30.68 25.14
N VAL A 8 -35.51 30.25 25.30
CA VAL A 8 -35.89 28.83 25.22
C VAL A 8 -36.58 28.52 23.88
N ILE A 9 -37.30 29.47 23.28
CA ILE A 9 -37.95 29.30 21.97
C ILE A 9 -36.98 29.43 20.79
N ASN A 10 -35.89 30.20 20.93
CA ASN A 10 -34.85 30.30 19.91
C ASN A 10 -33.77 29.19 20.00
N LYS A 11 -33.92 28.24 20.94
CA LYS A 11 -32.93 27.20 21.23
C LYS A 11 -33.44 25.78 20.91
N CYS A 12 -34.73 25.66 20.55
CA CYS A 12 -35.36 24.40 20.14
C CYS A 12 -35.63 24.31 18.62
N PHE A 13 -35.44 25.38 17.85
CA PHE A 13 -35.59 25.36 16.38
C PHE A 13 -34.28 25.13 15.61
N GLY A 14 -33.15 25.00 16.30
CA GLY A 14 -31.85 24.65 15.71
C GLY A 14 -31.39 23.22 16.00
N ALA A 15 -32.18 22.41 16.71
CA ALA A 15 -31.77 21.11 17.24
C ALA A 15 -32.51 19.91 16.60
N LEU A 16 -33.28 20.11 15.52
CA LEU A 16 -34.05 19.03 14.89
C LEU A 16 -33.99 19.03 13.35
N ALA A 17 -32.93 19.60 12.78
CA ALA A 17 -32.67 19.52 11.36
C ALA A 17 -31.27 18.96 11.12
N VAL A 18 -31.25 17.75 10.57
CA VAL A 18 -30.12 17.19 9.83
C VAL A 18 -29.04 16.54 10.71
N LEU A 19 -29.50 15.64 11.58
CA LEU A 19 -28.91 14.32 11.80
C LEU A 19 -29.03 13.49 10.49
N ALA A 20 -28.54 14.02 9.36
CA ALA A 20 -28.54 13.33 8.08
C ALA A 20 -27.11 13.03 7.68
N CYS A 21 -26.70 11.81 8.02
CA CYS A 21 -25.82 10.99 7.20
C CYS A 21 -24.41 11.54 6.97
N VAL A 22 -23.64 11.57 8.07
CA VAL A 22 -22.23 11.16 8.05
C VAL A 22 -22.17 9.72 7.50
N ALA A 23 -22.18 9.55 6.18
CA ALA A 23 -22.08 8.25 5.50
C ALA A 23 -21.68 8.41 4.01
N GLY A 24 -20.59 9.12 3.72
CA GLY A 24 -20.10 9.33 2.36
C GLY A 24 -18.76 8.68 2.00
N LEU A 25 -18.05 8.05 2.95
CA LEU A 25 -16.78 7.34 2.69
C LEU A 25 -17.01 5.84 2.41
N SER A 26 -17.91 5.52 1.49
CA SER A 26 -18.02 4.17 0.94
C SER A 26 -18.27 4.22 -0.56
N ALA A 27 -17.32 4.81 -1.28
CA ALA A 27 -17.28 4.82 -2.74
C ALA A 27 -15.96 4.22 -3.24
N CYS A 28 -15.71 2.95 -2.90
CA CYS A 28 -14.98 2.00 -3.76
C CYS A 28 -15.25 0.58 -3.22
N GLY A 29 -16.39 0.00 -3.61
CA GLY A 29 -16.79 -1.35 -3.24
C GLY A 29 -17.45 -2.05 -4.42
N GLY A 30 -16.75 -2.06 -5.56
CA GLY A 30 -17.17 -2.81 -6.74
C GLY A 30 -17.05 -4.31 -6.47
N GLY A 31 -18.19 -4.98 -6.35
CA GLY A 31 -18.28 -6.43 -6.21
C GLY A 31 -18.08 -7.16 -7.54
N GLY A 32 -17.38 -8.30 -7.49
CA GLY A 32 -17.20 -9.19 -8.62
C GLY A 32 -16.51 -10.51 -8.24
N GLY A 33 -17.31 -11.49 -7.81
CA GLY A 33 -17.16 -12.93 -8.13
C GLY A 33 -16.07 -13.79 -7.47
N ASN A 34 -16.49 -14.77 -6.64
CA ASN A 34 -16.19 -16.21 -6.75
C ASN A 34 -17.13 -16.97 -5.76
N PRO A 35 -17.68 -18.16 -6.08
CA PRO A 35 -18.53 -18.89 -5.14
C PRO A 35 -17.71 -19.42 -3.96
N GLY A 36 -17.72 -18.70 -2.84
CA GLY A 36 -17.03 -19.13 -1.62
C GLY A 36 -16.99 -18.14 -0.45
N THR A 37 -17.75 -17.03 -0.45
CA THR A 37 -17.67 -16.02 0.61
C THR A 37 -18.88 -16.08 1.55
N VAL A 38 -18.61 -16.36 2.84
CA VAL A 38 -19.58 -16.22 3.93
C VAL A 38 -19.75 -14.72 4.24
N PRO A 39 -20.98 -14.16 4.19
CA PRO A 39 -21.20 -12.77 4.59
C PRO A 39 -21.01 -12.64 6.11
N GLY A 40 -19.93 -11.97 6.55
CA GLY A 40 -19.72 -11.63 7.97
C GLY A 40 -18.31 -11.78 8.52
N ALA A 41 -17.33 -12.26 7.75
CA ALA A 41 -15.94 -12.30 8.21
C ALA A 41 -15.24 -10.95 7.98
N ALA A 42 -15.26 -10.07 8.99
CA ALA A 42 -14.37 -8.93 9.06
C ALA A 42 -12.93 -9.43 9.31
N THR A 43 -12.22 -9.79 8.24
CA THR A 43 -10.77 -10.00 8.27
C THR A 43 -10.12 -8.86 7.51
N GLY A 44 -9.56 -7.91 8.25
CA GLY A 44 -8.81 -6.77 7.74
C GLY A 44 -7.55 -7.19 6.98
N GLY A 45 -7.73 -7.53 5.70
CA GLY A 45 -6.66 -7.75 4.75
C GLY A 45 -7.16 -7.33 3.40
N SER A 46 -6.96 -6.05 3.06
CA SER A 46 -7.00 -5.64 1.66
C SER A 46 -5.88 -6.41 0.97
N THR A 47 -6.24 -7.51 0.30
CA THR A 47 -5.33 -8.18 -0.62
C THR A 47 -5.20 -7.25 -1.82
N VAL A 48 -4.34 -6.25 -1.69
CA VAL A 48 -3.91 -5.43 -2.81
C VAL A 48 -3.21 -6.39 -3.76
N VAL A 49 -3.90 -6.73 -4.86
CA VAL A 49 -3.33 -7.55 -5.91
C VAL A 49 -2.20 -6.74 -6.55
N SER A 50 -0.99 -7.27 -6.53
CA SER A 50 0.16 -6.64 -7.18
C SER A 50 -0.14 -6.38 -8.64
N LYS A 51 0.19 -5.16 -9.11
CA LYS A 51 0.10 -4.78 -10.54
C LYS A 51 1.45 -5.00 -11.25
N ALA A 52 2.40 -5.69 -10.61
CA ALA A 52 3.73 -5.89 -11.18
C ALA A 52 3.63 -6.65 -12.50
N ALA A 53 4.19 -6.04 -13.55
CA ALA A 53 4.31 -6.65 -14.87
C ALA A 53 5.78 -6.89 -15.25
N LYS A 54 6.70 -6.15 -14.63
CA LYS A 54 8.15 -6.26 -14.87
C LYS A 54 8.96 -5.87 -13.64
N VAL A 55 10.15 -6.44 -13.55
CA VAL A 55 11.18 -6.05 -12.58
C VAL A 55 12.45 -5.73 -13.36
N GLU A 56 12.98 -4.53 -13.16
CA GLU A 56 14.30 -4.15 -13.66
C GLU A 56 15.34 -4.36 -12.56
N LEU A 57 16.44 -5.03 -12.89
CA LEU A 57 17.54 -5.29 -11.97
C LEU A 57 18.84 -4.72 -12.56
N VAL A 58 19.54 -3.90 -11.78
CA VAL A 58 20.81 -3.29 -12.15
C VAL A 58 21.82 -3.53 -11.05
N ALA A 59 23.01 -4.00 -11.41
CA ALA A 59 24.14 -4.11 -10.50
C ALA A 59 25.05 -2.89 -10.65
N SER A 60 25.65 -2.43 -9.56
CA SER A 60 26.63 -1.33 -9.60
C SER A 60 27.91 -1.67 -10.38
N SER A 61 28.19 -2.96 -10.58
CA SER A 61 29.24 -3.47 -11.46
C SER A 61 28.87 -4.84 -12.02
N ALA A 62 29.29 -5.13 -13.25
CA ALA A 62 29.10 -6.43 -13.89
C ALA A 62 30.14 -7.47 -13.41
N THR A 63 31.23 -7.01 -12.81
CA THR A 63 32.32 -7.86 -12.31
C THR A 63 32.62 -7.54 -10.85
N ILE A 64 32.94 -8.59 -10.11
CA ILE A 64 33.32 -8.51 -8.71
C ILE A 64 34.50 -9.46 -8.49
N LEU A 65 35.45 -9.03 -7.66
CA LEU A 65 36.55 -9.90 -7.26
C LEU A 65 36.02 -10.95 -6.29
N SER A 66 36.41 -12.20 -6.48
CA SER A 66 36.01 -13.30 -5.59
C SER A 66 36.82 -13.33 -4.27
N SER A 67 37.39 -12.21 -3.83
CA SER A 67 38.19 -12.14 -2.60
C SER A 67 37.36 -12.23 -1.33
N GLY A 68 36.05 -11.95 -1.41
CA GLY A 68 35.14 -11.98 -0.26
C GLY A 68 34.95 -10.62 0.42
N ASP A 69 35.83 -9.66 0.18
CA ASP A 69 35.79 -8.32 0.80
C ASP A 69 35.20 -7.23 -0.10
N VAL A 70 34.92 -7.56 -1.36
CA VAL A 70 34.31 -6.63 -2.32
C VAL A 70 32.83 -6.96 -2.45
N SER A 71 31.97 -5.95 -2.37
CA SER A 71 30.53 -6.04 -2.59
C SER A 71 30.09 -5.18 -3.77
N VAL A 72 29.03 -5.59 -4.45
CA VAL A 72 28.29 -4.76 -5.41
C VAL A 72 26.88 -4.51 -4.89
N THR A 73 26.28 -3.38 -5.26
CA THR A 73 24.89 -3.09 -4.90
C THR A 73 23.97 -3.55 -6.03
N LEU A 74 22.90 -4.26 -5.67
CA LEU A 74 21.85 -4.67 -6.58
C LEU A 74 20.64 -3.76 -6.39
N LYS A 75 20.31 -2.95 -7.39
CA LYS A 75 19.10 -2.14 -7.39
C LYS A 75 18.01 -2.81 -8.22
N ALA A 76 16.88 -3.12 -7.59
CA ALA A 76 15.69 -3.63 -8.29
C ALA A 76 14.58 -2.59 -8.31
N THR A 77 13.79 -2.56 -9.39
CA THR A 77 12.61 -1.70 -9.53
C THR A 77 11.41 -2.51 -10.01
N ALA A 78 10.35 -2.60 -9.20
CA ALA A 78 9.08 -3.20 -9.63
C ALA A 78 8.26 -2.18 -10.41
N LYS A 79 7.78 -2.56 -11.60
CA LYS A 79 6.94 -1.68 -12.44
C LYS A 79 5.70 -2.37 -12.95
N ASP A 80 4.65 -1.58 -13.16
CA ASP A 80 3.45 -2.02 -13.85
C ASP A 80 3.62 -2.09 -15.37
N ALA A 81 2.57 -2.50 -16.10
CA ALA A 81 2.58 -2.55 -17.56
C ALA A 81 2.83 -1.17 -18.21
N GLY A 82 2.42 -0.08 -17.54
CA GLY A 82 2.60 1.31 -17.98
C GLY A 82 3.97 1.92 -17.65
N ASN A 83 4.91 1.13 -17.09
CA ASN A 83 6.24 1.59 -16.70
C ASN A 83 6.28 2.51 -15.47
N ASN A 84 5.24 2.49 -14.64
CA ASN A 84 5.21 3.19 -13.36
C ASN A 84 5.80 2.32 -12.26
N GLY A 85 6.56 2.92 -11.35
CA GLY A 85 7.07 2.26 -10.16
C GLY A 85 5.95 1.84 -9.20
N LEU A 86 6.09 0.66 -8.60
CA LEU A 86 5.09 0.09 -7.69
C LEU A 86 5.60 0.08 -6.25
N ALA A 87 4.95 0.86 -5.38
CA ALA A 87 5.31 0.97 -3.98
C ALA A 87 4.79 -0.19 -3.15
N GLY A 88 5.56 -0.59 -2.14
CA GLY A 88 5.14 -1.60 -1.18
C GLY A 88 5.14 -3.04 -1.70
N GLU A 89 5.70 -3.29 -2.88
CA GLU A 89 5.90 -4.63 -3.43
C GLU A 89 7.04 -5.34 -2.69
N THR A 90 6.86 -6.63 -2.39
CA THR A 90 7.91 -7.44 -1.79
C THR A 90 8.75 -8.07 -2.91
N LEU A 91 10.03 -7.73 -2.98
CA LEU A 91 10.99 -8.33 -3.91
C LEU A 91 11.98 -9.21 -3.16
N ALA A 92 12.26 -10.38 -3.75
CA ALA A 92 13.24 -11.33 -3.23
C ALA A 92 14.45 -11.44 -4.17
N PHE A 93 15.65 -11.32 -3.60
CA PHE A 93 16.93 -11.48 -4.29
C PHE A 93 17.47 -12.89 -4.06
N THR A 94 17.82 -13.58 -5.15
CA THR A 94 18.48 -14.88 -5.08
C THR A 94 19.72 -14.87 -5.96
N THR A 95 20.71 -15.70 -5.61
CA THR A 95 21.91 -15.91 -6.43
C THR A 95 21.97 -17.36 -6.87
N SER A 96 22.28 -17.59 -8.14
CA SER A 96 22.48 -18.93 -8.71
C SER A 96 23.92 -19.44 -8.56
N ALA A 97 24.86 -18.57 -8.14
CA ALA A 97 26.28 -18.86 -8.06
C ALA A 97 26.84 -18.66 -6.64
N LYS A 98 28.14 -18.94 -6.46
CA LYS A 98 28.83 -18.69 -5.19
C LYS A 98 28.80 -17.19 -4.87
N GLY A 99 28.36 -16.87 -3.66
CA GLY A 99 28.18 -15.49 -3.19
C GLY A 99 27.06 -15.44 -2.14
N THR A 100 26.91 -14.29 -1.48
CA THR A 100 25.83 -14.04 -0.54
C THR A 100 25.14 -12.72 -0.89
N VAL A 101 23.84 -12.61 -0.59
CA VAL A 101 23.08 -11.36 -0.67
C VAL A 101 22.64 -11.04 0.74
N SER A 102 23.05 -9.88 1.26
CA SER A 102 22.79 -9.50 2.66
C SER A 102 21.31 -9.25 2.94
N ASN A 103 20.60 -8.63 1.99
CA ASN A 103 19.18 -8.32 2.10
C ASN A 103 18.36 -9.11 1.09
N VAL A 104 17.90 -10.28 1.51
CA VAL A 104 17.26 -11.25 0.62
C VAL A 104 15.83 -10.86 0.25
N THR A 105 15.13 -10.14 1.11
CA THR A 105 13.73 -9.73 0.89
C THR A 105 13.54 -8.28 1.32
N LEU A 106 13.09 -7.44 0.40
CA LEU A 106 12.92 -6.00 0.63
C LEU A 106 11.57 -5.53 0.07
N LYS A 107 11.05 -4.44 0.64
CA LYS A 107 9.81 -3.82 0.20
C LYS A 107 10.11 -2.53 -0.55
N THR A 108 9.50 -2.36 -1.72
CA THR A 108 9.77 -1.20 -2.59
C THR A 108 9.34 0.12 -1.99
N ASP A 109 10.14 1.15 -2.24
CA ASP A 109 9.82 2.54 -1.88
C ASP A 109 8.69 3.12 -2.75
N ALA A 110 8.35 4.40 -2.52
CA ALA A 110 7.29 5.10 -3.26
C ALA A 110 7.52 5.15 -4.79
N SER A 111 8.77 4.98 -5.25
CA SER A 111 9.15 4.96 -6.66
C SER A 111 9.35 3.54 -7.20
N GLY A 112 9.04 2.51 -6.41
CA GLY A 112 9.16 1.11 -6.79
C GLY A 112 10.55 0.51 -6.64
N ASN A 113 11.49 1.19 -5.96
CA ASN A 113 12.88 0.74 -5.87
C ASN A 113 13.18 0.00 -4.56
N VAL A 114 14.16 -0.90 -4.62
CA VAL A 114 14.90 -1.46 -3.47
C VAL A 114 16.37 -1.64 -3.83
N ALA A 115 17.25 -1.67 -2.84
CA ALA A 115 18.67 -1.97 -3.02
C ALA A 115 19.14 -3.00 -1.99
N ALA A 116 19.87 -4.01 -2.46
CA ALA A 116 20.47 -5.08 -1.66
C ALA A 116 22.00 -5.10 -1.81
#